data_AF-M9UWR3-F1
#
_entry.id   AF-M9UWR3-F1
#
_cell.length_a   1.000
_cell.length_b   1.000
_cell.length_c   1.000
_cell.angle_alpha   90.00
_cell.angle_beta   90.00
_cell.angle_gamma   90.00
#
_symmetry.space_group_name_H-M   'P 1'
#
loop_
_entity.id
_entity.type
_entity.pdbx_description
1 polymer ?
#
loop_
_entity_poly.entity_id
_entity_poly.type
_entity_poly.pdbx_seq_one_letter_code
_entity_poly.pdbx_strand_id
1 'polypeptide(L)'
;MRGIFMYSMKYEEEKERLIELLLSNYSQYKEELNSVFEQIKADKKMYVDSGRDITKNKSAVRSYIDNVNGKDRTKDEEFMIQCKNISDRFKYIQTYQNKYNGVKTRYNNLIKSVKKLSSFISITNDGLGYSKKGDKILKPIYTNKFTIHAEFHSMNLLKSNIDTYIKHEFLDNNNGFAYVEENNKYIDNNNLKQREREFFETLIHVMEFQLEQVKNIEQNIDIEDVQSYLKYYLFYK
;
A
#
# COMPACT_ATOMS: atom_id res chain seq x y z
N MET A 1 18.58 -19.36 47.13
CA MET A 1 17.31 -18.74 46.70
C MET A 1 17.45 -17.45 45.90
N ARG A 2 18.50 -16.62 46.05
CA ARG A 2 18.67 -15.38 45.26
C ARG A 2 18.88 -15.58 43.74
N GLY A 3 19.53 -16.67 43.33
CA GLY A 3 19.79 -16.95 41.91
C GLY A 3 18.52 -17.19 41.09
N ILE A 4 17.60 -18.02 41.58
CA ILE A 4 16.36 -18.38 40.87
C ILE A 4 15.44 -17.15 40.68
N PHE A 5 15.33 -16.30 41.71
CA PHE A 5 14.57 -15.04 41.66
C PHE A 5 15.12 -14.02 40.67
N MET A 6 16.44 -13.97 40.46
CA MET A 6 17.07 -13.03 39.54
C MET A 6 16.93 -13.48 38.07
N TYR A 7 16.90 -14.80 37.82
CA TYR A 7 16.62 -15.35 36.49
C TYR A 7 15.14 -15.19 36.11
N SER A 8 14.20 -15.28 37.05
CA SER A 8 12.78 -15.03 36.77
C SER A 8 12.48 -13.56 36.48
N MET A 9 13.17 -12.63 37.14
CA MET A 9 12.96 -11.18 36.92
C MET A 9 13.41 -10.74 35.52
N LYS A 10 14.61 -11.16 35.09
CA LYS A 10 15.12 -10.89 33.73
C LYS A 10 14.28 -11.53 32.64
N TYR A 11 13.62 -12.65 32.93
CA TYR A 11 12.73 -13.32 32.01
C TYR A 11 11.44 -12.52 31.78
N GLU A 12 10.76 -12.10 32.85
CA GLU A 12 9.53 -11.30 32.75
C GLU A 12 9.79 -9.93 32.10
N GLU A 13 10.93 -9.28 32.41
CA GLU A 13 11.35 -8.04 31.76
C GLU A 13 11.52 -8.19 30.24
N GLU A 14 12.18 -9.26 29.79
CA GLU A 14 12.38 -9.52 28.35
C GLU A 14 11.07 -9.91 27.65
N LYS A 15 10.20 -10.67 28.32
CA LYS A 15 8.85 -10.99 27.84
C LYS A 15 8.02 -9.71 27.64
N GLU A 16 8.02 -8.82 28.63
CA GLU A 16 7.32 -7.54 28.56
C GLU A 16 7.83 -6.70 27.39
N ARG A 17 9.15 -6.56 27.27
CA ARG A 17 9.79 -5.83 26.16
C ARG A 17 9.38 -6.38 24.78
N LEU A 18 9.31 -7.70 24.62
CA LEU A 18 8.90 -8.33 23.35
C LEU A 18 7.42 -8.12 23.04
N ILE A 19 6.55 -8.16 24.06
CA ILE A 19 5.13 -7.88 23.91
C ILE A 19 4.91 -6.41 23.52
N GLU A 20 5.56 -5.47 24.19
CA GLU A 20 5.47 -4.04 23.86
C GLU A 20 5.94 -3.75 22.43
N LEU A 21 7.03 -4.38 21.99
CA LEU A 21 7.51 -4.27 20.61
C LEU A 21 6.49 -4.81 19.60
N LEU A 22 5.82 -5.92 19.92
CA LEU A 22 4.77 -6.50 19.07
C LEU A 22 3.56 -5.56 18.98
N LEU A 23 3.09 -5.03 20.10
CA LEU A 23 1.96 -4.08 20.14
C LEU A 23 2.27 -2.80 19.38
N SER A 24 3.48 -2.25 19.55
CA SER A 24 3.92 -1.07 18.80
C SER A 24 3.93 -1.33 17.28
N ASN A 25 4.48 -2.47 16.86
CA ASN A 25 4.49 -2.83 15.44
C ASN A 25 3.09 -3.10 14.87
N TYR A 26 2.18 -3.66 15.69
CA TYR A 26 0.79 -3.87 15.31
C TYR A 26 0.07 -2.54 15.07
N SER A 27 0.18 -1.59 16.01
CA SER A 27 -0.45 -0.26 15.91
C SER A 27 0.07 0.51 14.70
N GLN A 28 1.39 0.53 14.50
CA GLN A 28 1.99 1.18 13.33
C GLN A 28 1.55 0.53 12.00
N TYR A 29 1.42 -0.79 11.96
CA TYR A 29 0.91 -1.48 10.78
C TYR A 29 -0.54 -1.08 10.48
N LYS A 30 -1.41 -1.10 11.50
CA LYS A 30 -2.82 -0.72 11.38
C LYS A 30 -2.98 0.73 10.92
N GLU A 31 -2.28 1.67 11.56
CA GLU A 31 -2.35 3.09 11.24
C GLU A 31 -1.91 3.38 9.80
N GLU A 32 -0.75 2.84 9.39
CA GLU A 32 -0.24 3.01 8.03
C GLU A 32 -1.19 2.37 7.00
N LEU A 33 -1.67 1.15 7.27
CA LEU A 33 -2.61 0.45 6.39
C LEU A 33 -3.89 1.26 6.19
N ASN A 34 -4.49 1.77 7.27
CA ASN A 34 -5.72 2.55 7.21
C ASN A 34 -5.50 3.90 6.53
N SER A 35 -4.39 4.59 6.82
CA SER A 35 -4.04 5.86 6.17
C SER A 35 -3.91 5.71 4.65
N VAL A 36 -3.19 4.67 4.20
CA VAL A 36 -3.00 4.41 2.78
C VAL A 36 -4.32 4.02 2.13
N PHE A 37 -5.13 3.19 2.77
CA PHE A 37 -6.45 2.78 2.28
C PHE A 37 -7.40 3.97 2.06
N GLU A 38 -7.59 4.81 3.08
CA GLU A 38 -8.47 5.98 2.98
C GLU A 38 -8.01 6.95 1.91
N GLN A 39 -6.69 7.12 1.78
CA GLN A 39 -6.13 7.93 0.72
C GLN A 39 -6.44 7.37 -0.67
N ILE A 40 -6.20 6.08 -0.91
CA ILE A 40 -6.48 5.45 -2.21
C ILE A 40 -7.96 5.60 -2.57
N LYS A 41 -8.88 5.48 -1.61
CA LYS A 41 -10.31 5.67 -1.84
C LYS A 41 -10.67 7.10 -2.22
N ALA A 42 -10.19 8.09 -1.45
CA ALA A 42 -10.43 9.50 -1.75
C ALA A 42 -9.93 9.86 -3.15
N ASP A 43 -8.75 9.34 -3.48
CA ASP A 43 -8.05 9.62 -4.71
C ASP A 43 -8.67 8.89 -5.92
N LYS A 44 -9.10 7.62 -5.78
CA LYS A 44 -9.90 6.92 -6.81
C LYS A 44 -11.15 7.72 -7.15
N LYS A 45 -11.86 8.23 -6.15
CA LYS A 45 -13.05 9.07 -6.35
C LYS A 45 -12.72 10.37 -7.08
N MET A 46 -11.63 11.04 -6.70
CA MET A 46 -11.22 12.31 -7.30
C MET A 46 -10.69 12.18 -8.72
N TYR A 47 -10.01 11.08 -9.04
CA TYR A 47 -9.26 10.92 -10.28
C TYR A 47 -9.90 9.90 -11.22
N VAL A 48 -10.07 8.66 -10.78
CA VAL A 48 -10.54 7.55 -11.62
C VAL A 48 -12.03 7.70 -11.92
N ASP A 49 -12.84 7.98 -10.90
CA ASP A 49 -14.30 8.01 -11.05
C ASP A 49 -14.80 9.34 -11.60
N SER A 50 -14.08 10.45 -11.37
CA SER A 50 -14.47 11.77 -11.88
C SER A 50 -14.19 11.94 -13.39
N GLY A 51 -13.32 11.10 -13.95
CA GLY A 51 -12.86 11.19 -15.33
C GLY A 51 -12.03 12.46 -15.64
N ARG A 52 -11.72 13.28 -14.64
CA ARG A 52 -10.98 14.54 -14.80
C ARG A 52 -9.47 14.28 -14.93
N ASP A 53 -8.83 15.05 -15.80
CA ASP A 53 -7.38 15.01 -15.94
C ASP A 53 -6.69 15.43 -14.64
N ILE A 54 -5.77 14.59 -14.16
CA ILE A 54 -5.06 14.85 -12.90
C ILE A 54 -4.16 16.09 -12.99
N THR A 55 -3.69 16.42 -14.20
CA THR A 55 -2.93 17.66 -14.45
C THR A 55 -3.73 18.91 -14.12
N LYS A 56 -5.06 18.87 -14.30
CA LYS A 56 -5.93 20.00 -13.97
C LYS A 56 -6.06 20.20 -12.47
N ASN A 57 -5.67 19.25 -11.63
CA ASN A 57 -5.74 19.45 -10.17
C ASN A 57 -4.71 20.47 -9.66
N LYS A 58 -3.63 20.77 -10.40
CA LYS A 58 -2.65 21.82 -10.05
C LYS A 58 -3.10 23.19 -10.59
N SER A 59 -3.25 24.19 -9.72
CA SER A 59 -3.82 25.51 -10.10
C SER A 59 -3.09 26.17 -11.27
N ALA A 60 -1.75 26.16 -11.28
CA ALA A 60 -0.96 26.77 -12.35
C ALA A 60 -1.16 26.09 -13.73
N VAL A 61 -1.32 24.77 -13.74
CA VAL A 61 -1.57 24.00 -14.98
C VAL A 61 -3.01 24.19 -15.43
N ARG A 62 -3.95 24.28 -14.49
CA ARG A 62 -5.36 24.62 -14.75
C ARG A 62 -5.46 25.98 -15.42
N SER A 63 -4.82 27.00 -14.85
CA SER A 63 -4.78 28.35 -15.44
C SER A 63 -4.13 28.40 -16.82
N TYR A 64 -3.06 27.63 -17.06
CA TYR A 64 -2.46 27.53 -18.40
C TYR A 64 -3.40 26.85 -19.40
N ILE A 65 -3.96 25.68 -19.05
CA ILE A 65 -4.90 24.95 -19.91
C ILE A 65 -6.16 25.79 -20.17
N ASP A 66 -6.71 26.46 -19.16
CA ASP A 66 -7.92 27.27 -19.25
C ASP A 66 -7.67 28.57 -20.03
N ASN A 67 -6.49 29.20 -19.91
CA ASN A 67 -6.11 30.36 -20.72
C ASN A 67 -5.88 30.01 -22.20
N VAL A 68 -5.49 28.78 -22.51
CA VAL A 68 -5.26 28.31 -23.89
C VAL A 68 -6.56 27.77 -24.53
N ASN A 69 -7.60 27.44 -23.74
CA ASN A 69 -8.90 27.00 -24.27
C ASN A 69 -9.67 28.09 -25.08
N GLY A 70 -9.14 29.33 -25.14
CA GLY A 70 -9.65 30.41 -26.00
C GLY A 70 -8.99 30.52 -27.38
N LYS A 71 -8.05 29.61 -27.73
CA LYS A 71 -7.40 29.53 -29.05
C LYS A 71 -7.55 28.12 -29.62
N ASP A 72 -7.73 28.01 -30.95
CA ASP A 72 -7.67 26.72 -31.64
C ASP A 72 -6.29 26.10 -31.41
N ARG A 73 -6.27 24.91 -30.82
CA ARG A 73 -5.02 24.17 -30.56
C ARG A 73 -4.60 23.40 -31.80
N THR A 74 -3.30 23.32 -32.01
CA THR A 74 -2.74 22.35 -32.95
C THR A 74 -2.83 20.94 -32.36
N LYS A 75 -2.90 19.91 -33.22
CA LYS A 75 -2.89 18.50 -32.77
C LYS A 75 -1.66 18.16 -31.93
N ASP A 76 -0.51 18.78 -32.21
CA ASP A 76 0.72 18.60 -31.42
C ASP A 76 0.59 19.19 -30.01
N GLU A 77 -0.04 20.36 -29.84
CA GLU A 77 -0.28 20.94 -28.52
C GLU A 77 -1.23 20.08 -27.68
N GLU A 78 -2.31 19.57 -28.28
CA GLU A 78 -3.24 18.65 -27.62
C GLU A 78 -2.53 17.36 -27.17
N PHE A 79 -1.69 16.81 -28.04
CA PHE A 79 -0.91 15.62 -27.76
C PHE A 79 0.11 15.84 -26.62
N MET A 80 0.77 17.00 -26.56
CA MET A 80 1.68 17.34 -25.47
C MET A 80 0.96 17.49 -24.12
N ILE A 81 -0.25 18.07 -24.11
CA ILE A 81 -1.09 18.13 -22.90
C ILE A 81 -1.47 16.71 -22.44
N GLN A 82 -1.81 15.82 -23.37
CA GLN A 82 -2.11 14.42 -23.07
C GLN A 82 -0.89 13.70 -22.47
N CYS A 83 0.30 13.84 -23.08
CA CYS A 83 1.55 13.30 -22.53
C CYS A 83 1.83 13.81 -21.11
N LYS A 84 1.59 15.10 -20.87
CA LYS A 84 1.75 15.69 -19.54
C LYS A 84 0.77 15.11 -18.51
N ASN A 85 -0.49 14.89 -18.91
CA ASN A 85 -1.50 14.23 -18.08
C ASN A 85 -1.08 12.81 -17.71
N ILE A 86 -0.63 12.03 -18.69
CA ILE A 86 -0.13 10.66 -18.49
C ILE A 86 1.08 10.64 -17.54
N SER A 87 2.04 11.55 -17.72
CA SER A 87 3.20 11.67 -16.83
C SER A 87 2.79 11.91 -15.37
N ASP A 88 1.83 12.82 -15.14
CA ASP A 88 1.36 13.12 -13.79
C ASP A 88 0.55 11.95 -13.19
N ARG A 89 -0.20 11.18 -13.99
CA ARG A 89 -0.86 9.93 -13.57
C ARG A 89 0.12 8.87 -13.10
N PHE A 90 1.21 8.65 -13.84
CA PHE A 90 2.24 7.69 -13.43
C PHE A 90 2.99 8.09 -12.16
N LYS A 91 3.25 9.39 -11.95
CA LYS A 91 3.81 9.88 -10.67
C LYS A 91 2.91 9.55 -9.49
N TYR A 92 1.61 9.57 -9.72
CA TYR A 92 0.61 9.24 -8.72
C TYR A 92 0.64 7.75 -8.36
N ILE A 93 0.67 6.87 -9.35
CA ILE A 93 0.84 5.42 -9.16
C ILE A 93 2.14 5.10 -8.41
N GLN A 94 3.24 5.77 -8.77
CA GLN A 94 4.53 5.61 -8.07
C GLN A 94 4.44 6.01 -6.59
N THR A 95 3.67 7.05 -6.28
CA THR A 95 3.44 7.50 -4.90
C THR A 95 2.74 6.40 -4.09
N TYR A 96 1.75 5.71 -4.66
CA TYR A 96 1.12 4.56 -3.99
C TYR A 96 2.05 3.38 -3.84
N GLN A 97 2.91 3.12 -4.82
CA GLN A 97 3.91 2.05 -4.69
C GLN A 97 4.81 2.29 -3.47
N ASN A 98 5.23 3.54 -3.27
CA ASN A 98 6.04 3.90 -2.11
C ASN A 98 5.28 3.72 -0.79
N LYS A 99 4.01 4.17 -0.74
CA LYS A 99 3.14 4.00 0.44
C LYS A 99 2.86 2.52 0.75
N TYR A 100 2.53 1.74 -0.27
CA TYR A 100 2.36 0.30 -0.17
C TYR A 100 3.62 -0.39 0.37
N ASN A 101 4.81 0.02 -0.10
CA ASN A 101 6.08 -0.49 0.43
C ASN A 101 6.28 -0.14 1.92
N GLY A 102 5.78 1.02 2.36
CA GLY A 102 5.70 1.40 3.77
C GLY A 102 4.85 0.41 4.57
N VAL A 103 3.61 0.16 4.14
CA VAL A 103 2.70 -0.83 4.75
C VAL A 103 3.35 -2.21 4.80
N LYS A 104 3.95 -2.67 3.68
CA LYS A 104 4.67 -3.95 3.61
C LYS A 104 5.83 -4.02 4.60
N THR A 105 6.54 -2.92 4.82
CA THR A 105 7.63 -2.85 5.81
C THR A 105 7.08 -3.00 7.22
N ARG A 106 5.99 -2.31 7.56
CA ARG A 106 5.32 -2.43 8.87
C ARG A 106 4.80 -3.85 9.10
N TYR A 107 4.15 -4.43 8.10
CA TYR A 107 3.72 -5.83 8.10
C TYR A 107 4.88 -6.78 8.42
N ASN A 108 6.01 -6.65 7.70
CA ASN A 108 7.18 -7.50 7.94
C ASN A 108 7.77 -7.33 9.35
N ASN A 109 7.74 -6.12 9.91
CA ASN A 109 8.18 -5.87 11.28
C ASN A 109 7.27 -6.52 12.31
N LEU A 110 5.94 -6.45 12.10
CA LEU A 110 4.97 -7.19 12.90
C LEU A 110 5.27 -8.69 12.87
N ILE A 111 5.44 -9.29 11.68
CA ILE A 111 5.76 -10.73 11.54
C ILE A 111 7.05 -11.10 12.28
N LYS A 112 8.08 -10.26 12.19
CA LYS A 112 9.34 -10.47 12.91
C LYS A 112 9.12 -10.44 14.42
N SER A 113 8.31 -9.53 14.95
CA SER A 113 8.01 -9.48 16.39
C SER A 113 7.24 -10.70 16.86
N VAL A 114 6.26 -11.18 16.09
CA VAL A 114 5.55 -12.44 16.39
C VAL A 114 6.52 -13.59 16.51
N LYS A 115 7.39 -13.77 15.50
CA LYS A 115 8.40 -14.84 15.51
C LYS A 115 9.36 -14.74 16.68
N LYS A 116 9.82 -13.53 17.04
CA LYS A 116 10.70 -13.31 18.20
C LYS A 116 10.02 -13.74 19.50
N LEU A 117 8.77 -13.33 19.72
CA LEU A 117 7.99 -13.71 20.90
C LEU A 117 7.76 -15.23 20.95
N SER A 118 7.34 -15.84 19.84
CA SER A 118 7.13 -17.29 19.75
C SER A 118 8.41 -18.09 20.03
N SER A 119 9.55 -17.67 19.46
CA SER A 119 10.85 -18.30 19.72
C SER A 119 11.29 -18.15 21.16
N PHE A 120 11.13 -16.97 21.74
CA PHE A 120 11.47 -16.71 23.15
C PHE A 120 10.67 -17.65 24.08
N ILE A 121 9.35 -17.70 23.93
CA ILE A 121 8.48 -18.58 24.74
C ILE A 121 8.83 -20.06 24.53
N SER A 122 9.17 -20.47 23.30
CA SER A 122 9.56 -21.85 23.01
C SER A 122 10.87 -22.26 23.67
N ILE A 123 11.82 -21.34 23.81
CA ILE A 123 13.13 -21.61 24.41
C ILE A 123 13.04 -21.60 25.94
N THR A 124 12.16 -20.76 26.50
CA THR A 124 12.02 -20.60 27.95
C THR A 124 11.09 -21.63 28.60
N ASN A 125 10.43 -22.46 27.77
CA ASN A 125 9.86 -23.75 28.13
C ASN A 125 8.94 -23.76 29.37
N ASP A 126 8.03 -22.78 29.45
CA ASP A 126 6.84 -22.96 30.27
C ASP A 126 5.91 -23.91 29.53
N GLY A 127 5.67 -25.10 30.10
CA GLY A 127 4.65 -26.08 29.66
C GLY A 127 3.20 -25.56 29.68
N LEU A 128 2.99 -24.24 29.64
CA LEU A 128 1.73 -23.53 29.78
C LEU A 128 1.09 -23.13 28.43
N GLY A 129 1.69 -23.48 27.30
CA GLY A 129 1.03 -23.39 25.98
C GLY A 129 0.88 -21.97 25.41
N TYR A 130 1.52 -20.95 26.01
CA TYR A 130 1.46 -19.54 25.61
C TYR A 130 2.01 -19.28 24.20
N SER A 131 3.03 -20.04 23.75
CA SER A 131 3.66 -19.84 22.43
C SER A 131 2.69 -20.02 21.26
N LYS A 132 1.63 -20.82 21.46
CA LYS A 132 0.59 -21.07 20.45
C LYS A 132 -0.44 -19.95 20.38
N LYS A 133 -0.57 -19.07 21.39
CA LYS A 133 -1.73 -18.17 21.51
C LYS A 133 -1.52 -16.81 20.85
N GLY A 134 -0.38 -16.15 21.09
CA GLY A 134 -0.02 -14.93 20.34
C GLY A 134 0.13 -15.18 18.83
N ASP A 135 0.73 -16.32 18.48
CA ASP A 135 0.82 -16.78 17.10
C ASP A 135 -0.57 -17.05 16.49
N LYS A 136 -1.50 -17.68 17.23
CA LYS A 136 -2.88 -17.91 16.79
C LYS A 136 -3.67 -16.62 16.58
N ILE A 137 -3.53 -15.63 17.47
CA ILE A 137 -4.27 -14.36 17.37
C ILE A 137 -3.84 -13.59 16.13
N LEU A 138 -2.54 -13.50 15.87
CA LEU A 138 -2.01 -12.74 14.72
C LEU A 138 -1.97 -13.56 13.43
N LYS A 139 -2.33 -14.85 13.51
CA LYS A 139 -2.44 -15.75 12.36
C LYS A 139 -3.19 -15.17 11.18
N PRO A 140 -4.38 -14.56 11.34
CA PRO A 140 -5.13 -13.99 10.23
C PRO A 140 -4.33 -12.97 9.41
N ILE A 141 -3.43 -12.19 10.03
CA ILE A 141 -2.59 -11.22 9.33
C ILE A 141 -1.54 -11.94 8.47
N TYR A 142 -0.86 -12.96 9.00
CA TYR A 142 0.31 -13.53 8.31
C TYR A 142 0.03 -14.75 7.42
N THR A 143 -1.12 -15.41 7.58
CA THR A 143 -1.55 -16.47 6.65
C THR A 143 -2.08 -15.92 5.33
N ASN A 144 -2.61 -14.70 5.37
CA ASN A 144 -3.25 -14.05 4.24
C ASN A 144 -2.26 -13.13 3.55
N LYS A 145 -1.61 -13.66 2.51
CA LYS A 145 -0.51 -12.98 1.81
C LYS A 145 -0.95 -11.60 1.31
N PHE A 146 -0.19 -10.58 1.71
CA PHE A 146 -0.29 -9.22 1.22
C PHE A 146 0.50 -9.06 -0.08
N THR A 147 -0.15 -9.16 -1.24
CA THR A 147 0.52 -9.13 -2.55
C THR A 147 -0.22 -8.31 -3.60
N ILE A 148 0.47 -7.28 -4.12
CA ILE A 148 0.06 -6.52 -5.32
C ILE A 148 1.26 -6.17 -6.23
N HIS A 149 2.31 -6.99 -6.16
CA HIS A 149 3.57 -6.70 -6.83
C HIS A 149 3.45 -6.77 -8.36
N ALA A 150 2.64 -7.69 -8.87
CA ALA A 150 2.46 -7.90 -10.30
C ALA A 150 1.78 -6.69 -10.96
N GLU A 151 0.81 -6.09 -10.27
CA GLU A 151 0.05 -4.94 -10.72
C GLU A 151 0.93 -3.69 -10.74
N PHE A 152 1.73 -3.46 -9.70
CA PHE A 152 2.75 -2.41 -9.73
C PHE A 152 3.79 -2.62 -10.84
N HIS A 153 4.22 -3.85 -11.07
CA HIS A 153 5.15 -4.16 -12.16
C HIS A 153 4.53 -3.87 -13.54
N SER A 154 3.27 -4.28 -13.75
CA SER A 154 2.51 -4.03 -14.97
C SER A 154 2.38 -2.52 -15.27
N MET A 155 2.04 -1.71 -14.26
CA MET A 155 1.95 -0.25 -14.43
C MET A 155 3.31 0.40 -14.71
N ASN A 156 4.38 -0.10 -14.09
CA ASN A 156 5.74 0.40 -14.36
C ASN A 156 6.24 0.03 -15.76
N LEU A 157 5.90 -1.15 -16.27
CA LEU A 157 6.21 -1.54 -17.65
C LEU A 157 5.47 -0.64 -18.63
N LEU A 158 4.19 -0.38 -18.40
CA LEU A 158 3.38 0.51 -19.23
C LEU A 158 3.95 1.94 -19.25
N LYS A 159 4.35 2.45 -18.08
CA LYS A 159 5.06 3.73 -17.95
C LYS A 159 6.34 3.75 -18.79
N SER A 160 7.17 2.70 -18.65
CA SER A 160 8.44 2.61 -19.36
C SER A 160 8.23 2.63 -20.87
N ASN A 161 7.22 1.93 -21.39
CA ASN A 161 6.92 1.92 -22.83
C ASN A 161 6.52 3.31 -23.33
N ILE A 162 5.68 4.03 -22.58
CA ILE A 162 5.26 5.39 -22.94
C ILE A 162 6.44 6.38 -22.85
N ASP A 163 7.26 6.29 -21.80
CA ASP A 163 8.46 7.13 -21.68
C ASP A 163 9.45 6.89 -22.81
N THR A 164 9.66 5.64 -23.23
CA THR A 164 10.48 5.30 -24.39
C THR A 164 9.90 5.91 -25.66
N TYR A 165 8.59 5.77 -25.90
CA TYR A 165 7.94 6.38 -27.05
C TYR A 165 8.15 7.89 -27.13
N ILE A 166 8.01 8.59 -26.00
CA ILE A 166 8.24 10.03 -25.89
C ILE A 166 9.72 10.37 -26.13
N LYS A 167 10.65 9.60 -25.54
CA LYS A 167 12.09 9.83 -25.64
C LYS A 167 12.63 9.63 -27.05
N HIS A 168 12.06 8.69 -27.80
CA HIS A 168 12.43 8.38 -29.18
C HIS A 168 11.68 9.26 -30.20
N GLU A 169 11.22 10.44 -29.79
CA GLU A 169 10.51 11.41 -30.63
C GLU A 169 9.35 10.79 -31.40
N PHE A 170 8.67 9.82 -30.79
CA PHE A 170 7.48 9.17 -31.35
C PHE A 170 7.77 8.31 -32.60
N LEU A 171 9.03 7.96 -32.86
CA LEU A 171 9.44 7.19 -34.05
C LEU A 171 9.21 5.68 -33.91
N ASP A 172 9.13 5.17 -32.68
CA ASP A 172 9.00 3.74 -32.41
C ASP A 172 7.54 3.37 -32.09
N ASN A 173 6.86 2.63 -32.97
CA ASN A 173 5.55 2.05 -32.65
C ASN A 173 5.69 1.09 -31.47
N ASN A 174 5.06 1.40 -30.34
CA ASN A 174 5.31 0.67 -29.10
C ASN A 174 4.09 -0.15 -28.68
N ASN A 175 4.15 -1.47 -28.98
CA ASN A 175 3.31 -2.52 -28.41
C ASN A 175 1.80 -2.19 -28.30
N GLY A 176 1.24 -1.44 -29.26
CA GLY A 176 -0.19 -1.12 -29.32
C GLY A 176 -0.69 -0.05 -28.33
N PHE A 177 0.18 0.64 -27.58
CA PHE A 177 -0.22 1.68 -26.64
C PHE A 177 0.07 3.10 -27.11
N ALA A 178 1.06 3.26 -27.98
CA ALA A 178 1.40 4.53 -28.58
C ALA A 178 1.91 4.30 -30.00
N TYR A 179 1.41 5.10 -30.94
CA TYR A 179 1.65 4.89 -32.36
C TYR A 179 1.53 6.19 -33.16
N VAL A 180 2.11 6.17 -34.36
CA VAL A 180 1.95 7.22 -35.36
C VAL A 180 1.05 6.72 -36.48
N GLU A 181 0.02 7.50 -36.81
CA GLU A 181 -0.89 7.24 -37.92
C GLU A 181 -1.12 8.55 -38.69
N GLU A 182 -0.97 8.53 -40.01
CA GLU A 182 -1.15 9.71 -40.88
C GLU A 182 -0.38 10.97 -40.41
N ASN A 183 0.88 10.82 -40.00
CA ASN A 183 1.74 11.86 -39.41
C ASN A 183 1.23 12.48 -38.08
N ASN A 184 0.20 11.89 -37.47
CA ASN A 184 -0.29 12.29 -36.15
C ASN A 184 0.16 11.29 -35.09
N LYS A 185 0.43 11.78 -33.87
CA LYS A 185 0.91 10.99 -32.74
C LYS A 185 -0.26 10.63 -31.84
N TYR A 186 -0.32 9.37 -31.40
CA TYR A 186 -1.39 8.86 -30.56
C TYR A 186 -0.87 8.08 -29.37
N ILE A 187 -1.62 8.15 -28.27
CA ILE A 187 -1.52 7.24 -27.13
C ILE A 187 -2.93 6.73 -26.84
N ASP A 188 -3.09 5.41 -26.69
CA ASP A 188 -4.34 4.76 -26.32
C ASP A 188 -4.70 5.07 -24.86
N ASN A 189 -5.28 6.24 -24.67
CA ASN A 189 -5.65 6.76 -23.37
C ASN A 189 -6.79 5.95 -22.72
N ASN A 190 -7.65 5.34 -23.53
CA ASN A 190 -8.81 4.61 -23.05
C ASN A 190 -8.36 3.31 -22.37
N ASN A 191 -7.51 2.55 -23.05
CA ASN A 191 -6.91 1.34 -22.48
C ASN A 191 -6.06 1.65 -21.25
N LEU A 192 -5.29 2.76 -21.27
CA LEU A 192 -4.54 3.21 -20.09
C LEU A 192 -5.46 3.53 -18.91
N LYS A 193 -6.58 4.25 -19.12
CA LYS A 193 -7.56 4.54 -18.06
C LYS A 193 -8.20 3.28 -17.50
N GLN A 194 -8.50 2.30 -18.36
CA GLN A 194 -9.06 1.02 -17.92
C GLN A 194 -8.08 0.25 -17.03
N ARG A 195 -6.81 0.11 -17.46
CA ARG A 195 -5.77 -0.55 -16.65
C ARG A 195 -5.54 0.13 -15.30
N GLU A 196 -5.61 1.45 -15.27
CA GLU A 196 -5.51 2.19 -14.01
C GLU A 196 -6.70 1.90 -13.10
N ARG A 197 -7.93 1.87 -13.63
CA ARG A 197 -9.11 1.50 -12.84
C ARG A 197 -8.95 0.11 -12.23
N GLU A 198 -8.55 -0.87 -13.03
CA GLU A 198 -8.30 -2.25 -12.57
C GLU A 198 -7.20 -2.31 -11.50
N PHE A 199 -6.13 -1.53 -11.68
CA PHE A 199 -5.07 -1.38 -10.69
C PHE A 199 -5.61 -0.81 -9.35
N PHE A 200 -6.39 0.27 -9.39
CA PHE A 200 -6.96 0.89 -8.19
C PHE A 200 -7.97 -0.03 -7.49
N GLU A 201 -8.82 -0.73 -8.24
CA GLU A 201 -9.78 -1.68 -7.70
C GLU A 201 -9.08 -2.84 -6.99
N THR A 202 -8.04 -3.39 -7.62
CA THR A 202 -7.23 -4.46 -7.01
C THR A 202 -6.51 -3.98 -5.75
N LEU A 203 -5.94 -2.77 -5.79
CA LEU A 203 -5.26 -2.17 -4.64
C LEU A 203 -6.21 -1.93 -3.46
N ILE A 204 -7.40 -1.38 -3.73
CA ILE A 204 -8.45 -1.22 -2.71
C ILE A 204 -8.82 -2.58 -2.13
N HIS A 205 -9.11 -3.57 -2.97
CA HIS A 205 -9.54 -4.89 -2.52
C HIS A 205 -8.49 -5.56 -1.61
N VAL A 206 -7.20 -5.50 -1.99
CA VAL A 206 -6.10 -6.04 -1.17
C VAL A 206 -6.01 -5.32 0.18
N MET A 207 -6.13 -3.99 0.21
CA MET A 207 -6.08 -3.21 1.45
C MET A 207 -7.31 -3.47 2.34
N GLU A 208 -8.51 -3.54 1.77
CA GLU A 208 -9.75 -3.86 2.47
C GLU A 208 -9.66 -5.22 3.14
N PHE A 209 -9.20 -6.23 2.41
CA PHE A 209 -9.04 -7.57 2.93
C PHE A 209 -8.07 -7.61 4.12
N GLN A 210 -6.96 -6.86 4.07
CA GLN A 210 -6.03 -6.76 5.21
C GLN A 210 -6.64 -6.03 6.41
N LEU A 211 -7.38 -4.94 6.16
CA LEU A 211 -8.10 -4.24 7.22
C LEU A 211 -9.14 -5.14 7.87
N GLU A 212 -9.77 -6.02 7.10
CA GLU A 212 -10.68 -7.03 7.61
C GLU A 212 -9.95 -8.05 8.50
N GLN A 213 -8.72 -8.45 8.16
CA GLN A 213 -7.90 -9.29 9.06
C GLN A 213 -7.57 -8.58 10.38
N VAL A 214 -7.27 -7.27 10.33
CA VAL A 214 -7.09 -6.44 11.52
C VAL A 214 -8.39 -6.39 12.33
N LYS A 215 -9.53 -6.12 11.68
CA LYS A 215 -10.85 -6.13 12.34
C LYS A 215 -11.19 -7.48 12.96
N ASN A 216 -10.87 -8.60 12.34
CA ASN A 216 -11.12 -9.94 12.88
C ASN A 216 -10.33 -10.19 14.18
N ILE A 217 -9.14 -9.60 14.32
CA ILE A 217 -8.38 -9.63 15.57
C ILE A 217 -9.09 -8.79 16.65
N GLU A 218 -9.66 -7.66 16.26
CA GLU A 218 -10.29 -6.67 17.15
C GLU A 218 -11.73 -7.01 17.54
N GLN A 219 -12.51 -7.63 16.66
CA GLN A 219 -13.94 -7.94 16.84
C GLN A 219 -14.22 -9.16 17.71
N ASN A 220 -13.18 -9.86 18.19
CA ASN A 220 -13.31 -10.89 19.22
C ASN A 220 -13.23 -10.31 20.65
N ILE A 221 -13.35 -8.99 20.79
CA ILE A 221 -13.00 -8.24 22.00
C ILE A 221 -13.98 -7.08 22.19
N ASP A 222 -14.90 -7.22 23.13
CA ASP A 222 -15.81 -6.14 23.55
C ASP A 222 -15.10 -5.25 24.59
N ILE A 223 -14.02 -4.55 24.19
CA ILE A 223 -13.21 -3.71 25.09
C ILE A 223 -12.79 -2.42 24.37
N GLU A 224 -12.96 -1.28 25.04
CA GLU A 224 -12.56 0.07 24.58
C GLU A 224 -11.05 0.20 24.28
N ASP A 225 -10.24 -0.76 24.71
CA ASP A 225 -8.78 -0.77 24.54
C ASP A 225 -8.28 -2.13 24.01
N VAL A 226 -8.25 -2.24 22.69
CA VAL A 226 -7.68 -3.37 21.94
C VAL A 226 -6.21 -3.63 22.32
N GLN A 227 -5.43 -2.59 22.62
CA GLN A 227 -4.03 -2.77 23.02
C GLN A 227 -3.97 -3.42 24.41
N SER A 228 -4.82 -2.99 25.35
CA SER A 228 -4.92 -3.63 26.66
C SER A 228 -5.42 -5.08 26.59
N TYR A 229 -6.32 -5.41 25.67
CA TYR A 229 -6.70 -6.82 25.46
C TYR A 229 -5.58 -7.64 24.83
N LEU A 230 -4.95 -7.14 23.77
CA LEU A 230 -3.82 -7.84 23.15
C LEU A 230 -2.69 -8.00 24.17
N LYS A 231 -2.42 -6.97 24.98
CA LYS A 231 -1.51 -7.03 26.13
C LYS A 231 -1.95 -8.14 27.08
N TYR A 232 -3.19 -8.10 27.59
CA TYR A 232 -3.71 -9.12 28.51
C TYR A 232 -3.59 -10.54 27.93
N TYR A 233 -3.97 -10.74 26.66
CA TYR A 233 -3.93 -12.05 26.04
C TYR A 233 -2.49 -12.53 25.84
N LEU A 234 -1.58 -11.67 25.39
CA LEU A 234 -0.17 -12.01 25.20
C LEU A 234 0.58 -12.25 26.52
N PHE A 235 0.17 -11.59 27.60
CA PHE A 235 0.78 -11.76 28.93
C PHE A 235 0.24 -12.98 29.69
N TYR A 236 -1.09 -13.20 29.66
CA TYR A 236 -1.79 -14.04 30.64
C TYR A 236 -2.59 -15.20 30.05
N LYS A 237 -2.93 -15.18 28.76
CA LYS A 237 -3.67 -16.29 28.13
C LYS A 237 -2.79 -17.09 27.21
#